data_AF-A0A662G5Q3-F1
#
_entry.id   AF-A0A662G5Q3-F1
#
_cell.length_a   1.000
_cell.length_b   1.000
_cell.length_c   1.000
_cell.angle_alpha   90.00
_cell.angle_beta   90.00
_cell.angle_gamma   90.00
#
_symmetry.space_group_name_H-M   'P 1'
#
loop_
_entity.id
_entity.type
_entity.pdbx_description
1 polymer ?
#
loop_
_entity_poly.entity_id
_entity_poly.type
_entity_poly.pdbx_seq_one_letter_code
_entity_poly.pdbx_strand_id
1 'polypeptide(L)'
;LRIGFLSEEIADAAYEIANVILRGLRAHPVVKMAIEESDERVAIVEVAEDSPLVGKKLSEARLPEETGMWVVAMRRKGRLFRPKPSTVIMPGDVLIAVGYAEGEKDLVELASGKA
;
A
#
# COMPACT_ATOMS: atom_id res chain seq x y z
N LEU A 1 21.23 -3.74 22.46
CA LEU A 1 20.20 -2.96 23.18
C LEU A 1 19.69 -1.74 22.40
N ARG A 2 20.53 -0.85 21.86
CA ARG A 2 20.05 0.42 21.24
C ARG A 2 19.07 0.26 20.06
N ILE A 3 19.23 -0.75 19.19
CA ILE A 3 18.33 -0.96 18.03
C ILE A 3 16.91 -1.32 18.49
N GLY A 4 16.76 -2.17 19.50
CA GLY A 4 15.45 -2.56 20.01
C GLY A 4 14.67 -1.38 20.59
N PHE A 5 15.35 -0.52 21.36
CA PHE A 5 14.76 0.71 21.89
C PHE A 5 14.29 1.66 20.77
N LEU A 6 15.11 1.88 19.74
CA LEU A 6 14.72 2.73 18.61
C LEU A 6 13.55 2.15 17.80
N SER A 7 13.46 0.83 17.68
CA SER A 7 12.32 0.17 17.04
C SER A 7 11.01 0.34 17.82
N GLU A 8 11.07 0.34 19.15
CA GLU A 8 9.93 0.63 20.02
C GLU A 8 9.45 2.08 19.84
N GLU A 9 10.36 3.04 19.86
CA GLU A 9 10.05 4.47 19.64
C GLU A 9 9.37 4.72 18.28
N ILE A 10 9.82 4.04 17.21
CA ILE A 10 9.17 4.13 15.89
C ILE A 10 7.76 3.54 15.91
N ALA A 11 7.57 2.42 16.59
CA ALA A 11 6.26 1.77 16.70
C ALA A 11 5.27 2.63 17.50
N ASP A 12 5.72 3.25 18.58
CA ASP A 12 4.92 4.16 19.41
C ASP A 12 4.54 5.41 18.63
N ALA A 13 5.48 6.01 17.89
CA ALA A 13 5.17 7.14 17.02
C ALA A 13 4.12 6.79 15.96
N ALA A 14 4.23 5.61 15.33
CA ALA A 14 3.24 5.12 14.37
C ALA A 14 1.87 4.91 15.03
N TYR A 15 1.82 4.41 16.27
CA TYR A 15 0.59 4.26 17.03
C TYR A 15 -0.06 5.61 17.32
N GLU A 16 0.69 6.64 17.73
CA GLU A 16 0.14 7.96 18.00
C GLU A 16 -0.42 8.65 16.75
N ILE A 17 0.19 8.43 15.58
CA ILE A 17 -0.38 8.88 14.30
C ILE A 17 -1.73 8.19 14.05
N ALA A 18 -1.82 6.87 14.24
CA ALA A 18 -3.07 6.13 14.07
C ALA A 18 -4.13 6.50 15.11
N ASN A 19 -3.71 6.84 16.33
CA ASN A 19 -4.56 7.17 17.48
C ASN A 19 -5.49 8.36 17.19
N VAL A 20 -5.05 9.34 16.38
CA VAL A 20 -5.91 10.44 15.90
C VAL A 20 -7.17 9.90 15.22
N ILE A 21 -7.00 8.95 14.29
CA ILE A 21 -8.11 8.33 13.56
C ILE A 21 -8.91 7.39 14.46
N LEU A 22 -8.25 6.60 15.30
CA LEU A 22 -8.92 5.67 16.24
C LEU A 22 -9.83 6.39 17.25
N ARG A 23 -9.48 7.62 17.63
CA ARG A 23 -10.32 8.49 18.48
C ARG A 23 -11.46 9.18 17.71
N GLY A 24 -11.61 8.90 16.43
CA GLY A 24 -12.64 9.51 15.57
C GLY A 24 -12.35 10.97 15.20
N LEU A 25 -11.12 11.46 15.44
CA LEU A 25 -10.72 12.81 15.05
C LEU A 25 -10.39 12.82 13.55
N ARG A 26 -10.74 13.92 12.90
CA ARG A 26 -10.35 14.16 11.50
C ARG A 26 -9.03 14.89 11.48
N ALA A 27 -8.07 14.38 10.72
CA ALA A 27 -6.84 15.10 10.43
C ALA A 27 -7.18 16.42 9.69
N HIS A 28 -6.51 17.51 10.08
CA HIS A 28 -6.66 18.78 9.37
C HIS A 28 -6.18 18.62 7.92
N PRO A 29 -6.79 19.29 6.91
CA PRO A 29 -6.40 19.16 5.50
C PRO A 29 -4.91 19.33 5.22
N VAL A 30 -4.20 20.14 6.03
CA VAL A 30 -2.74 20.32 5.95
C VAL A 30 -1.97 19.01 6.09
N VAL A 31 -2.43 18.08 6.93
CA VAL A 31 -1.79 16.76 7.06
C VAL A 31 -1.91 15.96 5.77
N LYS A 32 -3.07 16.02 5.10
CA LYS A 32 -3.28 15.36 3.80
C LYS A 32 -2.36 15.96 2.74
N MET A 33 -2.27 17.28 2.68
CA MET A 33 -1.38 17.98 1.73
C MET A 33 0.08 17.61 1.95
N ALA A 34 0.54 17.58 3.20
CA ALA A 34 1.90 17.17 3.54
C ALA A 34 2.22 15.71 3.14
N ILE A 35 1.25 14.80 3.27
CA ILE A 35 1.40 13.41 2.81
C ILE A 35 1.45 13.35 1.28
N GLU A 36 0.66 14.15 0.57
CA GLU A 36 0.64 14.20 -0.90
C GLU A 36 1.94 14.81 -1.48
N GLU A 37 2.60 15.71 -0.76
CA GLU A 37 3.88 16.32 -1.14
C GLU A 37 5.10 15.43 -0.86
N SER A 38 4.94 14.33 -0.11
CA SER A 38 6.02 13.38 0.19
C SER A 38 6.52 12.65 -1.07
N ASP A 39 7.83 12.43 -1.14
CA ASP A 39 8.49 11.63 -2.19
C ASP A 39 7.98 10.17 -2.19
N GLU A 40 7.70 9.63 -1.01
CA GLU A 40 7.03 8.34 -0.85
C GLU A 40 5.52 8.52 -0.75
N ARG A 41 4.77 7.74 -1.52
CA ARG A 41 3.30 7.75 -1.58
C ARG A 41 2.68 6.40 -1.28
N VAL A 42 1.42 6.46 -0.86
CA VAL A 42 0.56 5.28 -0.65
C VAL A 42 -0.43 5.18 -1.79
N ALA A 43 -0.36 4.11 -2.57
CA ALA A 43 -1.32 3.79 -3.61
C ALA A 43 -2.36 2.78 -3.08
N ILE A 44 -3.64 3.05 -3.33
CA ILE A 44 -4.74 2.13 -3.04
C ILE A 44 -5.48 1.88 -4.34
N VAL A 45 -5.29 0.69 -4.91
CA VAL A 45 -5.84 0.35 -6.22
C VAL A 45 -6.62 -0.95 -6.20
N GLU A 46 -7.77 -0.97 -6.86
CA GLU A 46 -8.55 -2.19 -7.09
C GLU A 46 -8.10 -2.88 -8.39
N VAL A 47 -7.92 -4.19 -8.32
CA VAL A 47 -7.49 -5.02 -9.45
C VAL A 47 -8.71 -5.34 -10.32
N ALA A 48 -8.70 -4.86 -11.56
CA ALA A 48 -9.73 -5.13 -12.56
C ALA A 48 -9.71 -6.59 -13.01
N GLU A 49 -10.83 -7.06 -13.58
CA GLU A 49 -10.96 -8.45 -14.06
C GLU A 49 -9.99 -8.80 -15.19
N ASP A 50 -9.66 -7.82 -16.03
CA ASP A 50 -8.76 -7.91 -17.18
C ASP A 50 -7.31 -7.50 -16.86
N SER A 51 -6.99 -7.24 -15.58
CA SER A 51 -5.65 -6.85 -15.18
C SER A 51 -4.62 -7.95 -15.47
N PRO A 52 -3.43 -7.61 -16.02
CA PRO A 52 -2.32 -8.54 -16.17
C PRO A 52 -1.77 -9.10 -14.84
N LEU A 53 -2.23 -8.60 -13.70
CA LEU A 53 -1.89 -9.10 -12.37
C LEU A 53 -2.74 -10.32 -11.96
N VAL A 54 -3.91 -10.50 -12.57
CA VAL A 54 -4.87 -11.55 -12.20
C VAL A 54 -4.24 -12.94 -12.38
N GLY A 55 -4.34 -13.76 -11.34
CA GLY A 55 -3.84 -15.14 -11.34
C GLY A 55 -2.35 -15.28 -11.04
N LYS A 56 -1.57 -14.19 -11.04
CA LYS A 56 -0.15 -14.21 -10.64
C LYS A 56 -0.01 -14.28 -9.13
N LYS A 57 1.02 -14.96 -8.63
CA LYS A 57 1.47 -14.75 -7.24
C LYS A 57 2.07 -13.36 -7.11
N LEU A 58 2.00 -12.76 -5.92
CA LEU A 58 2.60 -11.46 -5.65
C LEU A 58 4.10 -11.42 -5.99
N SER A 59 4.83 -12.52 -5.73
CA SER A 59 6.24 -12.65 -6.11
C SER A 59 6.50 -12.73 -7.62
N GLU A 60 5.51 -13.17 -8.40
CA GLU A 60 5.60 -13.31 -9.86
C GLU A 60 5.20 -12.01 -10.57
N ALA A 61 4.43 -11.15 -9.90
CA ALA A 61 3.96 -9.87 -10.43
C ALA A 61 5.07 -8.82 -10.56
N ARG A 62 6.20 -8.96 -9.85
CA ARG A 62 7.38 -8.06 -9.91
C ARG A 62 7.03 -6.57 -9.79
N LEU A 63 6.03 -6.25 -8.96
CA LEU A 63 5.56 -4.87 -8.79
C LEU A 63 6.68 -3.89 -8.38
N PRO A 64 7.60 -4.24 -7.46
CA PRO A 64 8.69 -3.32 -7.13
C PRO A 64 9.60 -3.01 -8.33
N GLU A 65 9.85 -3.97 -9.19
CA GLU A 65 10.71 -3.80 -10.37
C GLU A 65 10.00 -3.08 -11.52
N GLU A 66 8.72 -3.36 -11.73
CA GLU A 66 7.93 -2.78 -12.83
C GLU A 66 7.40 -1.38 -12.51
N THR A 67 7.18 -1.07 -11.22
CA THR A 67 6.50 0.18 -10.80
C THR A 67 7.25 0.94 -9.72
N GLY A 68 8.25 0.36 -9.04
CA GLY A 68 8.82 0.96 -7.84
C GLY A 68 7.92 0.90 -6.59
N MET A 69 6.74 0.29 -6.69
CA MET A 69 5.78 0.15 -5.60
C MET A 69 5.82 -1.26 -5.00
N TRP A 70 5.78 -1.36 -3.67
CA TRP A 70 5.67 -2.64 -2.96
C TRP A 70 4.37 -2.73 -2.16
N VAL A 71 3.68 -3.87 -2.28
CA VAL A 71 2.41 -4.11 -1.58
C VAL A 71 2.66 -4.39 -0.10
N VAL A 72 2.14 -3.53 0.77
CA VAL A 72 2.24 -3.67 2.25
C VAL A 72 1.02 -4.38 2.84
N ALA A 73 -0.13 -4.25 2.19
CA ALA A 73 -1.37 -4.91 2.59
C ALA A 73 -2.30 -5.16 1.39
N MET A 74 -3.19 -6.14 1.54
CA MET A 74 -4.25 -6.42 0.58
C MET A 74 -5.60 -6.48 1.30
N ARG A 75 -6.64 -5.96 0.65
CA ARG A 75 -8.03 -6.14 1.08
C ARG A 75 -8.78 -6.99 0.07
N ARG A 76 -9.34 -8.10 0.55
CA ARG A 76 -10.17 -9.03 -0.25
C ARG A 76 -11.46 -9.31 0.50
N LYS A 77 -12.62 -9.08 -0.16
CA LYS A 77 -13.96 -9.34 0.42
C LYS A 77 -14.12 -8.75 1.84
N GLY A 78 -13.69 -7.50 2.01
CA GLY A 78 -13.76 -6.76 3.28
C GLY A 78 -12.69 -7.12 4.31
N ARG A 79 -11.86 -8.16 4.09
CA ARG A 79 -10.77 -8.53 5.00
C ARG A 79 -9.45 -7.90 4.57
N LEU A 80 -8.84 -7.13 5.47
CA LEU A 80 -7.47 -6.61 5.33
C LEU A 80 -6.46 -7.62 5.88
N PHE A 81 -5.37 -7.87 5.15
CA PHE A 81 -4.30 -8.77 5.59
C PHE A 81 -2.96 -8.40 4.96
N ARG A 82 -1.85 -8.80 5.60
CA ARG A 82 -0.52 -8.73 5.00
C ARG A 82 -0.34 -9.90 4.03
N PRO A 83 -0.15 -9.67 2.71
CA PRO A 83 0.02 -10.76 1.76
C PRO A 83 1.37 -11.45 1.96
N LYS A 84 1.42 -12.72 1.57
CA LYS A 84 2.67 -13.49 1.44
C LYS A 84 3.15 -13.40 -0.01
N PRO A 85 4.44 -13.66 -0.29
CA PRO A 85 4.92 -13.76 -1.68
C PRO A 85 4.10 -14.75 -2.52
N SER A 86 3.58 -15.82 -1.90
CA SER A 86 2.75 -16.83 -2.54
C SER A 86 1.27 -16.47 -2.70
N THR A 87 0.83 -15.31 -2.20
CA THR A 87 -0.55 -14.85 -2.33
C THR A 87 -0.87 -14.59 -3.80
N VAL A 88 -1.86 -15.31 -4.33
CA VAL A 88 -2.38 -15.11 -5.70
C VAL A 88 -3.28 -13.89 -5.73
N ILE A 89 -3.03 -12.98 -6.67
CA ILE A 89 -3.84 -11.78 -6.92
C ILE A 89 -5.11 -12.18 -7.68
N MET A 90 -6.26 -11.70 -7.23
CA MET A 90 -7.58 -11.99 -7.79
C MET A 90 -8.29 -10.69 -8.20
N PRO A 91 -9.25 -10.76 -9.14
CA PRO A 91 -10.10 -9.61 -9.45
C PRO A 91 -10.84 -9.11 -8.20
N GLY A 92 -10.98 -7.78 -8.10
CA GLY A 92 -11.60 -7.10 -6.96
C GLY A 92 -10.73 -7.06 -5.69
N ASP A 93 -9.49 -7.56 -5.75
CA ASP A 93 -8.52 -7.28 -4.69
C ASP A 93 -8.17 -5.81 -4.67
N VAL A 94 -8.03 -5.24 -3.47
CA VAL A 94 -7.47 -3.91 -3.31
C VAL A 94 -6.05 -4.03 -2.80
N LEU A 95 -5.10 -3.61 -3.61
CA LEU A 95 -3.69 -3.53 -3.27
C LEU A 95 -3.42 -2.21 -2.56
N ILE A 96 -2.76 -2.28 -1.40
CA ILE A 96 -2.25 -1.11 -0.69
C ILE A 96 -0.73 -1.19 -0.79
N ALA A 97 -0.15 -0.28 -1.57
CA ALA A 97 1.27 -0.27 -1.86
C ALA A 97 1.92 1.05 -1.45
N VAL A 98 3.22 1.00 -1.16
CA VAL A 98 4.04 2.17 -0.86
C VAL A 98 5.23 2.18 -1.82
N GLY A 99 5.68 3.36 -2.21
CA GLY A 99 6.83 3.55 -3.08
C GLY A 99 6.96 5.00 -3.50
N TYR A 100 7.83 5.26 -4.47
CA TYR A 100 8.04 6.61 -4.99
C TYR A 100 6.81 7.13 -5.74
N ALA A 101 6.59 8.45 -5.70
CA ALA A 101 5.41 9.10 -6.29
C ALA A 101 5.21 8.78 -7.78
N GLU A 102 6.29 8.56 -8.54
CA GLU A 102 6.25 8.21 -9.96
C GLU A 102 5.58 6.84 -10.19
N GLY A 103 5.81 5.89 -9.29
CA GLY A 103 5.35 4.51 -9.40
C GLY A 103 3.86 4.30 -9.19
N GLU A 104 3.18 5.28 -8.59
CA GLU A 104 1.76 5.22 -8.31
C GLU A 104 0.94 5.04 -9.61
N LYS A 105 1.30 5.76 -10.67
CA LYS A 105 0.59 5.69 -11.96
C LYS A 105 0.77 4.34 -12.63
N ASP A 106 2.00 3.83 -12.66
CA ASP A 106 2.33 2.54 -13.28
C ASP A 106 1.57 1.39 -12.60
N LEU A 107 1.49 1.43 -11.26
CA LEU A 107 0.70 0.46 -10.50
C LEU A 107 -0.80 0.55 -10.83
N VAL A 108 -1.34 1.77 -10.98
CA VAL A 108 -2.74 1.98 -11.35
C VAL A 108 -3.03 1.46 -12.76
N GLU A 109 -2.14 1.69 -13.72
CA GLU A 109 -2.29 1.20 -15.09
C GLU A 109 -2.27 -0.34 -15.13
N LEU A 110 -1.29 -0.97 -14.46
CA LEU A 110 -1.22 -2.43 -14.36
C LEU A 110 -2.45 -3.04 -13.67
N ALA A 111 -2.94 -2.44 -12.59
CA ALA A 111 -4.08 -2.97 -11.85
C ALA A 111 -5.42 -2.73 -12.55
N SER A 112 -5.54 -1.69 -13.38
CA SER A 112 -6.79 -1.33 -14.08
C SER A 112 -6.99 -2.01 -15.44
N GLY A 113 -6.04 -2.83 -15.90
CA GLY A 113 -6.16 -3.56 -17.17
C GLY A 113 -5.95 -2.70 -18.42
N LYS A 114 -5.53 -1.43 -18.26
CA LYS A 114 -5.28 -0.49 -19.36
C LYS A 114 -3.83 -0.51 -19.89
N ALA A 115 -3.11 -1.59 -19.63
CA ALA A 115 -1.72 -1.77 -20.08
C ALA A 115 -1.65 -2.09 -21.58
#